data_AF-A0A0R0LQW4-F1
#
_entry.id   AF-A0A0R0LQW4-F1
#
_cell.length_a   1.000
_cell.length_b   1.000
_cell.length_c   1.000
_cell.angle_alpha   90.00
_cell.angle_beta   90.00
_cell.angle_gamma   90.00
#
_symmetry.space_group_name_H-M   'P 1'
#
loop_
_entity.id
_entity.type
_entity.pdbx_description
1 polymer ?
#
loop_
_entity_poly.entity_id
_entity_poly.type
_entity_poly.pdbx_seq_one_letter_code
_entity_poly.pdbx_strand_id
1 'polypeptide(L)'
;GKGIFGYMPLRGLSEQLNYKYRNLINFLKKIKINAKKIFFNNIEIIGGDDVIVEIDESTFGKRKYNRGHRVEGQWVLGIVEKTEKRRIILIPVERRDSKTLTDIIRKYVHPLSIILTDKWKR
;
A
#
# COMPACT_ATOMS: atom_id res chain seq x y z
N GLY A 1 -12.81 -19.59 24.85
CA GLY A 1 -12.93 -18.15 25.14
C GLY A 1 -12.65 -17.37 23.88
N LYS A 2 -13.52 -16.43 23.50
CA LYS A 2 -13.29 -15.54 22.35
C LYS A 2 -12.32 -14.44 22.78
N GLY A 3 -11.16 -14.38 22.13
CA GLY A 3 -10.12 -13.39 22.41
C GLY A 3 -10.64 -11.96 22.24
N ILE A 4 -10.06 -11.05 23.03
CA ILE A 4 -10.41 -9.64 23.23
C ILE A 4 -10.21 -8.76 21.95
N PHE A 5 -9.80 -9.35 20.82
CA PHE A 5 -9.66 -8.67 19.52
C PHE A 5 -10.29 -9.47 18.38
N GLY A 6 -11.58 -9.78 18.48
CA GLY A 6 -12.38 -10.26 17.35
C GLY A 6 -12.72 -9.14 16.35
N TYR A 7 -12.88 -9.48 15.07
CA TYR A 7 -13.41 -8.58 14.04
C TYR A 7 -14.72 -7.94 14.56
N MET A 8 -14.73 -6.62 14.79
CA MET A 8 -15.92 -5.89 15.22
C MET A 8 -16.69 -5.38 14.00
N PRO A 9 -17.95 -5.80 13.78
CA PRO A 9 -18.78 -5.20 12.74
C PRO A 9 -19.02 -3.72 13.02
N LEU A 10 -19.08 -2.89 11.98
CA LEU A 10 -19.33 -1.45 12.11
C LEU A 10 -20.64 -1.12 12.85
N ARG A 11 -21.61 -2.05 12.84
CA ARG A 11 -22.86 -1.91 13.60
C ARG A 11 -22.62 -1.99 15.11
N GLY A 12 -21.79 -2.93 15.55
CA GLY A 12 -21.38 -3.04 16.95
C GLY A 12 -20.57 -1.82 17.41
N LEU A 13 -19.70 -1.29 16.54
CA LEU A 13 -18.98 -0.05 16.83
C LEU A 13 -19.93 1.15 16.96
N SER A 14 -20.95 1.23 16.10
CA SER A 14 -21.99 2.27 16.15
C SER A 14 -22.78 2.22 17.46
N GLU A 15 -23.13 1.02 17.94
CA GLU A 15 -23.83 0.80 19.20
C GLU A 15 -22.95 1.18 20.41
N GLN A 16 -21.70 0.72 20.45
CA GLN A 16 -20.76 1.03 21.55
C GLN A 16 -20.43 2.52 21.68
N LEU A 17 -20.30 3.22 20.55
CA LEU A 17 -20.01 4.65 20.53
C LEU A 17 -21.28 5.52 20.68
N ASN A 18 -22.46 4.92 20.77
CA ASN A 18 -23.75 5.62 20.68
C ASN A 18 -23.82 6.61 19.50
N TYR A 19 -23.28 6.19 18.34
CA TYR A 19 -23.13 7.03 17.17
C TYR A 19 -23.92 6.46 16.00
N LYS A 20 -24.76 7.28 15.34
CA LYS A 20 -25.64 6.81 14.26
C LYS A 20 -24.83 6.09 13.17
N TYR A 21 -25.21 4.86 12.84
CA TYR A 21 -24.51 4.00 11.87
C TYR A 21 -24.25 4.69 10.52
N ARG A 22 -25.23 5.42 9.98
CA ARG A 22 -25.07 6.17 8.71
C ARG A 22 -23.98 7.24 8.82
N ASN A 23 -23.91 7.93 9.95
CA ASN A 23 -22.90 8.95 10.19
C ASN A 23 -21.51 8.32 10.35
N LEU A 24 -21.42 7.17 11.03
CA LEU A 24 -20.16 6.41 11.16
C LEU A 24 -19.60 6.04 9.78
N ILE A 25 -20.46 5.51 8.89
CA ILE A 25 -20.07 5.17 7.52
C ILE A 25 -19.58 6.41 6.77
N ASN A 26 -20.28 7.53 6.87
CA ASN A 26 -19.88 8.77 6.20
C ASN A 26 -18.57 9.32 6.76
N PHE A 27 -18.35 9.23 8.07
CA PHE A 27 -17.10 9.62 8.71
C PHE A 27 -15.92 8.75 8.23
N LEU A 28 -16.08 7.42 8.21
CA LEU A 28 -15.05 6.50 7.72
C LEU A 28 -14.74 6.71 6.24
N LYS A 29 -15.75 7.02 5.41
CA LYS A 29 -15.54 7.41 4.01
C LYS A 29 -14.67 8.66 3.90
N LYS A 30 -14.91 9.68 4.73
CA LYS A 30 -14.10 10.90 4.78
C LYS A 30 -12.67 10.61 5.23
N ILE A 31 -12.49 9.79 6.27
CA ILE A 31 -11.15 9.35 6.71
C ILE A 31 -10.43 8.67 5.56
N LYS A 32 -11.06 7.73 4.85
CA LYS A 32 -10.44 7.02 3.74
C LYS A 32 -9.95 7.97 2.64
N ILE A 33 -10.78 8.95 2.26
CA ILE A 33 -10.42 9.95 1.25
C ILE A 33 -9.25 10.83 1.72
N ASN A 34 -9.34 11.32 2.97
CA ASN A 34 -8.30 12.17 3.54
C ASN A 34 -6.98 11.41 3.74
N ALA A 35 -7.03 10.18 4.24
CA ALA A 35 -5.86 9.32 4.39
C ALA A 35 -5.17 9.07 3.04
N LYS A 36 -5.95 8.80 1.98
CA LYS A 36 -5.41 8.68 0.61
C LYS A 36 -4.70 9.98 0.19
N LYS A 37 -5.35 11.14 0.38
CA LYS A 37 -4.78 12.44 0.01
C LYS A 37 -3.50 12.74 0.80
N ILE A 38 -3.53 12.56 2.11
CA ILE A 38 -2.38 12.77 3.01
C ILE A 38 -1.23 11.85 2.62
N PHE A 39 -1.51 10.58 2.34
CA PHE A 39 -0.49 9.63 1.90
C PHE A 39 0.21 10.13 0.63
N PHE A 40 -0.53 10.38 -0.45
CA PHE A 40 0.07 10.79 -1.73
C PHE A 40 0.73 12.17 -1.71
N ASN A 41 0.27 13.07 -0.84
CA ASN A 41 0.85 14.41 -0.70
C ASN A 41 2.13 14.44 0.13
N ASN A 42 2.35 13.45 0.99
CA ASN A 42 3.50 13.40 1.90
C ASN A 42 4.47 12.25 1.56
N ILE A 43 4.40 11.70 0.34
CA ILE A 43 5.42 10.75 -0.10
C ILE A 43 6.71 11.52 -0.35
N GLU A 44 7.69 11.31 0.51
CA GLU A 44 9.04 11.81 0.33
C GLU A 44 9.84 10.93 -0.64
N ILE A 45 10.85 11.51 -1.27
CA ILE A 45 11.84 10.74 -2.04
C ILE A 45 12.63 9.84 -1.08
N ILE A 46 12.75 8.56 -1.45
CA ILE A 46 13.54 7.56 -0.74
C ILE A 46 14.90 7.36 -1.43
N GLY A 47 15.88 6.89 -0.66
CA GLY A 47 17.23 6.69 -1.14
C GLY A 47 18.10 7.91 -0.90
N GLY A 48 19.19 8.02 -1.66
CA GLY A 48 20.25 8.99 -1.46
C GLY A 48 21.56 8.46 -2.01
N ASP A 49 22.61 9.27 -1.90
CA ASP A 49 23.97 8.84 -2.24
C ASP A 49 24.37 7.65 -1.36
N ASP A 50 24.98 6.63 -1.96
CA ASP A 50 25.36 5.35 -1.33
C ASP A 50 24.21 4.57 -0.64
N VAL A 51 22.95 4.93 -0.88
CA VAL A 51 21.79 4.20 -0.32
C VAL A 51 21.29 3.16 -1.31
N ILE A 52 21.20 1.91 -0.86
CA ILE A 52 20.56 0.82 -1.60
C ILE A 52 19.04 0.92 -1.45
N VAL A 53 18.34 0.89 -2.58
CA VAL A 53 16.88 0.85 -2.66
C VAL A 53 16.44 -0.42 -3.36
N GLU A 54 15.72 -1.28 -2.65
CA GLU A 54 15.09 -2.49 -3.16
C GLU A 54 13.73 -2.18 -3.77
N ILE A 55 13.47 -2.70 -4.97
CA ILE A 55 12.23 -2.48 -5.71
C ILE A 55 11.66 -3.82 -6.18
N ASP A 56 10.41 -4.09 -5.82
CA ASP A 56 9.71 -5.34 -6.11
C ASP A 56 8.21 -5.11 -6.42
N GLU A 57 7.62 -5.99 -7.24
CA GLU A 57 6.21 -5.99 -7.63
C GLU A 57 5.43 -7.08 -6.88
N SER A 58 4.32 -6.70 -6.25
CA SER A 58 3.45 -7.64 -5.53
C SER A 58 1.98 -7.49 -5.93
N THR A 59 1.27 -8.61 -6.10
CA THR A 59 -0.20 -8.60 -6.32
C THR A 59 -0.96 -8.85 -5.04
N PHE A 60 -1.80 -7.88 -4.65
CA PHE A 60 -2.77 -8.03 -3.58
C PHE A 60 -4.12 -8.47 -4.15
N GLY A 61 -4.40 -9.77 -4.08
CA GLY A 61 -5.70 -10.36 -4.43
C GLY A 61 -6.24 -11.20 -3.28
N LYS A 62 -7.52 -11.07 -2.93
CA LYS A 62 -8.16 -11.98 -1.99
C LYS A 62 -8.63 -13.24 -2.73
N ARG A 63 -8.09 -14.40 -2.34
CA ARG A 63 -8.80 -15.66 -2.56
C ARG A 63 -9.93 -15.76 -1.55
N LYS A 64 -11.17 -16.03 -2.00
CA LYS A 64 -12.23 -16.47 -1.08
C LYS A 64 -11.91 -17.92 -0.70
N TYR A 65 -11.49 -18.18 0.55
CA TYR A 65 -11.24 -19.54 1.09
C TYR A 65 -10.22 -20.42 0.33
N ASN A 66 -9.19 -19.85 -0.32
CA ASN A 66 -8.26 -20.60 -1.16
C ASN A 66 -8.92 -21.46 -2.27
N ARG A 67 -10.20 -21.24 -2.60
CA ARG A 67 -10.97 -21.98 -3.61
C ARG A 67 -11.76 -21.02 -4.52
N GLY A 68 -11.85 -21.31 -5.81
CA GLY A 68 -12.64 -20.54 -6.79
C GLY A 68 -11.85 -19.54 -7.65
N HIS A 69 -12.57 -18.79 -8.51
CA HIS A 69 -12.02 -17.86 -9.50
C HIS A 69 -11.05 -16.84 -8.88
N ARG A 70 -9.88 -16.68 -9.53
CA ARG A 70 -8.93 -15.61 -9.21
C ARG A 70 -9.60 -14.27 -9.54
N VAL A 71 -9.96 -13.50 -8.52
CA VAL A 71 -10.31 -12.09 -8.70
C VAL A 71 -9.02 -11.36 -9.04
N GLU A 72 -9.03 -10.56 -10.10
CA GLU A 72 -7.89 -9.75 -10.52
C GLU A 72 -7.43 -8.88 -9.34
N GLY A 73 -6.19 -9.08 -8.91
CA GLY A 73 -5.63 -8.41 -7.73
C GLY A 73 -5.11 -7.02 -8.08
N GLN A 74 -4.99 -6.16 -7.08
CA GLN A 74 -4.30 -4.88 -7.21
C GLN A 74 -2.79 -5.12 -7.25
N TRP A 75 -2.13 -4.71 -8.32
CA TRP A 75 -0.66 -4.65 -8.33
C TRP A 75 -0.18 -3.49 -7.46
N VAL A 76 0.92 -3.72 -6.76
CA VAL A 76 1.60 -2.73 -5.90
C VAL A 76 3.09 -2.82 -6.18
N LEU A 77 3.72 -1.67 -6.45
CA LEU A 77 5.16 -1.53 -6.48
C LEU A 77 5.64 -1.17 -5.07
N GLY A 78 6.48 -2.02 -4.49
CA GLY A 78 7.17 -1.77 -3.24
C GLY A 78 8.56 -1.19 -3.48
N ILE A 79 8.90 -0.14 -2.74
CA ILE A 79 10.19 0.55 -2.79
C ILE A 79 10.68 0.69 -1.34
N VAL A 80 11.82 0.10 -1.01
CA VAL A 80 12.35 0.03 0.36
C VAL A 80 13.82 0.42 0.37
N GLU A 81 14.21 1.38 1.22
CA GLU A 81 15.64 1.63 1.47
C GLU A 81 16.24 0.64 2.45
N LYS A 82 17.46 0.18 2.18
CA LYS A 82 18.24 -0.72 3.04
C LYS A 82 19.08 0.07 4.04
N THR A 83 18.41 0.89 4.83
CA THR A 83 18.97 1.63 5.96
C THR A 83 18.35 1.13 7.27
N GLU A 84 18.83 1.62 8.41
CA GLU A 84 18.20 1.34 9.71
C GLU A 84 16.76 1.89 9.80
N LYS A 85 16.50 3.02 9.12
CA LYS A 85 15.17 3.66 9.10
C LYS A 85 14.15 2.85 8.31
N ARG A 86 14.59 2.04 7.34
CA ARG A 86 13.75 1.17 6.50
C ARG A 86 12.53 1.88 5.94
N ARG A 87 12.70 3.12 5.43
CA ARG A 87 11.58 3.84 4.80
C ARG A 87 11.03 3.01 3.64
N ILE A 88 9.70 3.01 3.52
CA ILE A 88 8.96 2.21 2.55
C ILE A 88 7.92 3.05 1.83
N ILE A 89 7.82 2.84 0.52
CA ILE A 89 6.72 3.33 -0.31
C ILE A 89 6.03 2.13 -0.95
N LEU A 90 4.70 2.13 -0.89
CA LEU A 90 3.83 1.14 -1.55
C LEU A 90 2.90 1.89 -2.50
N ILE A 91 3.13 1.78 -3.80
CA ILE A 91 2.31 2.45 -4.82
C ILE A 91 1.42 1.41 -5.51
N PRO A 92 0.08 1.51 -5.41
CA PRO A 92 -0.79 0.71 -6.25
C PRO A 92 -0.63 1.12 -7.72
N VAL A 93 -0.42 0.14 -8.59
CA VAL A 93 -0.27 0.35 -10.04
C VAL A 93 -1.40 -0.36 -10.79
N GLU A 94 -2.00 0.33 -11.76
CA GLU A 94 -3.06 -0.23 -12.59
C GLU A 94 -2.49 -1.06 -13.74
N ARG A 95 -1.38 -0.60 -14.32
CA ARG A 95 -0.62 -1.30 -15.36
C ARG A 95 0.82 -1.49 -14.91
N ARG A 96 1.34 -2.70 -15.08
CA ARG A 96 2.74 -3.07 -14.77
C ARG A 96 3.70 -2.89 -15.96
N ASP A 97 3.35 -2.01 -16.89
CA ASP A 97 4.22 -1.77 -18.04
C ASP A 97 5.49 -1.03 -17.61
N SER A 98 6.58 -1.27 -18.33
CA SER A 98 7.90 -0.71 -18.01
C SER A 98 7.88 0.81 -17.88
N LYS A 99 7.07 1.51 -18.68
CA LYS A 99 6.95 2.96 -18.63
C LYS A 99 6.36 3.40 -17.30
N THR A 100 5.23 2.81 -16.89
CA THR A 100 4.56 3.12 -15.63
C THR A 100 5.48 2.89 -14.43
N LEU A 101 6.19 1.76 -14.38
CA LEU A 101 7.13 1.45 -13.30
C LEU A 101 8.30 2.44 -13.30
N THR A 102 8.88 2.73 -14.46
CA THR A 102 10.00 3.69 -14.58
C THR A 102 9.60 5.10 -14.14
N ASP A 103 8.40 5.56 -14.51
CA ASP A 103 7.90 6.88 -14.11
C ASP A 103 7.72 6.98 -12.59
N ILE A 104 7.26 5.90 -11.94
CA ILE A 104 7.14 5.84 -10.48
C ILE A 104 8.51 5.86 -9.82
N ILE A 105 9.47 5.05 -10.32
CA ILE A 105 10.84 5.02 -9.79
C ILE A 105 11.48 6.40 -9.88
N ARG A 106 11.41 7.06 -11.04
CA ARG A 106 11.98 8.41 -11.24
C ARG A 106 11.34 9.47 -10.34
N LYS A 107 10.08 9.28 -9.95
CA LYS A 107 9.36 10.22 -9.09
C LYS A 107 9.71 10.06 -7.62
N TYR A 108 10.02 8.85 -7.16
CA TYR A 108 10.09 8.53 -5.74
C TYR A 108 11.44 7.99 -5.26
N VAL A 109 12.37 7.68 -6.16
CA VAL A 109 13.73 7.22 -5.83
C VAL A 109 14.74 8.30 -6.17
N HIS A 110 15.61 8.62 -5.21
CA HIS A 110 16.67 9.60 -5.42
C HIS A 110 17.63 9.11 -6.52
N PRO A 111 18.02 9.97 -7.48
CA PRO A 111 18.78 9.54 -8.67
C PRO A 111 20.18 8.98 -8.38
N LEU A 112 20.77 9.31 -7.22
CA LEU A 112 22.07 8.78 -6.78
C LEU A 112 21.97 7.45 -6.02
N SER A 113 20.77 6.87 -5.89
CA SER A 113 20.60 5.60 -5.17
C SER A 113 21.10 4.42 -5.98
N ILE A 114 21.50 3.36 -5.29
CA ILE A 114 21.81 2.06 -5.88
C ILE A 114 20.51 1.24 -5.92
N ILE A 115 19.96 1.04 -7.12
CA ILE A 115 18.70 0.29 -7.27
C ILE A 115 19.00 -1.21 -7.35
N LEU A 116 18.38 -1.98 -6.45
CA LEU A 116 18.33 -3.44 -6.50
C LEU A 116 16.91 -3.88 -6.89
N THR A 117 16.80 -4.62 -7.99
CA THR A 117 15.53 -5.21 -8.43
C THR A 117 15.82 -6.58 -9.02
N ASP A 118 14.92 -7.53 -8.80
CA ASP A 118 14.96 -8.84 -9.40
C ASP A 118 14.65 -8.75 -10.90
N LYS A 119 15.70 -8.82 -11.71
CA LYS A 119 15.54 -9.00 -13.15
C LYS A 119 14.84 -10.34 -13.40
N TRP A 120 13.71 -10.29 -14.10
CA TRP A 120 13.13 -11.46 -14.75
C TRP A 120 14.20 -12.10 -15.67
N LYS A 121 14.37 -13.43 -15.60
CA LYS A 121 15.13 -14.15 -16.64
C LYS A 121 14.51 -13.82 -18.00
N ARG A 122 15.33 -13.30 -18.91
CA ARG A 122 15.00 -13.21 -20.34
C ARG A 122 14.90 -14.60 -20.94
#